data_AF-A0A1Y4IU51-F1
#
_entry.id   AF-A0A1Y4IU51-F1
#
_cell.length_a   1.000
_cell.length_b   1.000
_cell.length_c   1.000
_cell.angle_alpha   90.00
_cell.angle_beta   90.00
_cell.angle_gamma   90.00
#
_symmetry.space_group_name_H-M   'P 1'
#
loop_
_entity.id
_entity.type
_entity.pdbx_description
1 polymer ?
#
loop_
_entity_poly.entity_id
_entity_poly.type
_entity_poly.pdbx_seq_one_letter_code
_entity_poly.pdbx_strand_id
1 'polypeptide(L)' 'MQVFNELDSMCGISDEELTKRFREAVRIDNEIKRVKGAPIAGYDEKKKAAYLEYPDGRRKYAESR' A
#
# COMPACT_ATOMS: atom_id res chain seq x y z
N MET A 1 5.46 2.04 30.01
CA MET A 1 6.72 1.29 29.78
C MET A 1 6.76 0.97 28.31
N GLN A 2 7.73 1.52 27.57
CA GLN A 2 7.98 1.15 26.18
C GLN A 2 8.79 -0.15 26.22
N VAL A 3 8.23 -1.23 25.69
CA VAL A 3 8.91 -2.53 25.61
C VAL A 3 9.85 -2.45 24.41
N PHE A 4 11.13 -2.22 24.66
CA PHE A 4 12.16 -2.32 23.63
C PHE A 4 12.34 -3.80 23.28
N ASN A 5 11.93 -4.19 22.08
CA ASN A 5 12.18 -5.51 21.54
C ASN A 5 13.67 -5.63 21.20
N GLU A 6 14.33 -6.73 21.56
CA GLU A 6 15.80 -6.93 21.42
C GLU A 6 16.31 -6.78 19.97
N LEU A 7 15.42 -6.83 18.98
CA LEU A 7 15.72 -6.55 17.57
C LEU A 7 16.16 -5.10 17.29
N ASP A 8 15.88 -4.15 18.18
CA ASP A 8 16.27 -2.74 18.02
C ASP A 8 17.79 -2.51 18.29
N SER A 9 18.48 -3.50 18.86
CA SER A 9 19.92 -3.45 19.20
C SER A 9 20.85 -3.83 18.02
N MET A 10 20.32 -4.41 16.94
CA MET A 10 21.09 -4.80 15.75
C MET A 10 20.70 -3.98 14.52
N CYS A 11 21.16 -2.73 14.40
CA CYS A 11 20.92 -1.89 13.21
C CYS A 11 19.44 -1.94 12.75
N GLY A 12 18.53 -1.90 13.71
CA GLY A 12 17.09 -1.97 13.49
C GLY A 12 16.63 -0.74 12.73
N ILE A 13 15.87 -0.96 11.65
CA ILE A 13 15.10 0.11 11.03
C ILE A 13 13.95 0.41 12.00
N SER A 14 13.79 1.66 12.42
CA SER A 14 12.67 2.05 13.28
C SER A 14 11.33 1.78 12.59
N ASP A 15 10.27 1.53 13.37
CA ASP A 15 8.91 1.33 12.83
C ASP A 15 8.48 2.48 11.91
N GLU A 16 8.90 3.71 12.23
CA GLU A 16 8.63 4.90 11.42
C GLU A 16 9.33 4.82 10.05
N GLU A 17 10.62 4.48 10.03
CA GLU A 17 11.38 4.33 8.80
C GLU A 17 10.88 3.15 7.96
N LEU A 18 10.50 2.04 8.61
CA LEU A 18 9.90 0.89 7.94
C LEU A 18 8.56 1.28 7.29
N THR A 19 7.74 2.05 8.00
CA THR A 19 6.47 2.58 7.47
C THR A 19 6.69 3.51 6.28
N LYS A 20 7.70 4.39 6.34
CA LYS A 20 8.07 5.27 5.21
C LYS A 20 8.47 4.46 3.98
N ARG A 21 9.36 3.47 4.15
CA ARG A 21 9.81 2.59 3.05
C ARG A 21 8.66 1.81 2.45
N PHE A 22 7.75 1.31 3.27
CA PHE A 22 6.56 0.60 2.79
C PHE A 22 5.68 1.49 1.91
N ARG A 23 5.39 2.73 2.34
CA ARG A 23 4.61 3.69 1.55
C ARG A 23 5.28 4.01 0.21
N GLU A 24 6.59 4.21 0.22
CA GLU A 24 7.35 4.48 -1.01
C GLU A 24 7.37 3.29 -1.96
N ALA A 25 7.52 2.06 -1.45
CA ALA A 25 7.43 0.85 -2.27
C ALA A 25 6.07 0.72 -2.97
N VAL A 26 4.97 1.00 -2.26
CA VAL A 26 3.62 1.01 -2.82
C VAL A 26 3.45 2.11 -3.88
N ARG A 27 4.00 3.32 -3.64
CA ARG A 27 3.98 4.41 -4.61
C ARG A 27 4.69 4.02 -5.91
N ILE A 28 5.89 3.46 -5.81
CA ILE A 28 6.71 3.03 -6.96
C ILE A 28 5.99 1.92 -7.74
N ASP A 29 5.43 0.92 -7.06
CA ASP A 29 4.67 -0.16 -7.72
C ASP A 29 3.46 0.39 -8.50
N ASN A 30 2.74 1.36 -7.92
CA ASN A 30 1.62 2.02 -8.59
C ASN A 30 2.07 2.84 -9.81
N GLU A 31 3.21 3.52 -9.74
CA GLU A 31 3.80 4.23 -10.88
C GLU A 31 4.21 3.25 -12.00
N ILE A 32 4.84 2.12 -11.65
CA ILE A 32 5.19 1.05 -12.59
C ILE A 32 3.93 0.51 -13.27
N LYS A 33 2.86 0.24 -12.51
CA LYS A 33 1.57 -0.23 -13.04
C LYS A 33 0.95 0.78 -14.00
N ARG A 34 1.01 2.08 -13.67
CA ARG A 34 0.52 3.16 -14.54
C ARG A 34 1.24 3.18 -15.89
N VAL A 35 2.58 3.10 -15.88
CA VAL A 35 3.40 3.06 -17.11
C VAL A 35 3.10 1.80 -17.94
N LYS A 36 2.87 0.67 -17.27
CA LYS A 36 2.56 -0.62 -17.93
C LYS A 36 1.10 -0.76 -18.38
N GLY A 37 0.21 0.20 -18.05
CA GLY A 37 -1.22 0.08 -18.31
C GLY A 37 -1.91 -1.01 -17.50
N ALA A 38 -1.35 -1.39 -16.34
CA ALA A 38 -1.94 -2.39 -15.45
C ALA A 38 -2.90 -1.74 -14.44
N PRO A 39 -3.97 -2.44 -14.01
CA PRO A 39 -4.88 -1.93 -13.00
C PRO A 39 -4.22 -1.83 -11.61
N ILE A 40 -4.62 -0.83 -10.85
CA ILE A 40 -4.17 -0.55 -9.48
C ILE A 40 -5.26 -0.96 -8.49
N ALA A 41 -4.92 -1.76 -7.49
CA ALA A 41 -5.83 -2.13 -6.42
C ALA A 41 -5.93 -1.02 -5.37
N GLY A 42 -7.13 -0.75 -4.90
CA GLY A 42 -7.40 0.22 -3.85
C GLY A 42 -8.56 -0.20 -2.96
N TYR A 43 -8.74 0.53 -1.87
CA TYR A 43 -9.85 0.35 -0.94
C TYR A 43 -10.57 1.68 -0.73
N ASP A 44 -11.89 1.68 -0.83
CA ASP A 44 -12.75 2.84 -0.62
C ASP A 44 -13.29 2.79 0.81
N GLU A 45 -12.79 3.66 1.67
CA GLU A 45 -13.19 3.69 3.09
C GLU A 45 -14.66 4.03 3.29
N LYS A 46 -15.25 4.85 2.41
CA LYS A 46 -16.67 5.25 2.52
C LYS A 46 -17.60 4.12 2.13
N LYS A 47 -17.28 3.42 1.04
CA LYS A 47 -18.06 2.26 0.57
C LYS A 47 -17.70 0.96 1.27
N LYS A 48 -16.62 0.95 2.06
CA LYS A 48 -16.03 -0.24 2.69
C LYS A 48 -15.81 -1.38 1.69
N ALA A 49 -15.30 -1.03 0.51
CA ALA A 49 -15.18 -1.97 -0.61
C ALA A 49 -13.83 -1.84 -1.31
N ALA A 50 -13.24 -2.97 -1.66
CA ALA A 50 -12.06 -3.03 -2.52
C ALA A 50 -12.43 -2.69 -3.97
N TYR A 51 -11.50 -2.12 -4.72
CA TYR A 51 -11.67 -1.82 -6.14
C TYR A 51 -10.37 -1.99 -6.94
N LEU A 52 -10.51 -2.12 -8.26
CA LEU A 52 -9.44 -1.97 -9.24
C LEU A 52 -9.66 -0.69 -10.04
N GLU A 53 -8.67 0.19 -10.07
CA GLU A 53 -8.61 1.38 -10.91
C GLU A 53 -7.79 1.09 -12.17
N TYR A 54 -8.40 1.26 -13.33
CA TYR A 54 -7.78 1.03 -14.63
C TYR A 54 -7.10 2.31 -15.16
N PRO A 55 -6.19 2.20 -16.14
CA PRO A 55 -5.47 3.36 -16.70
C PRO A 55 -6.37 4.45 -17.31
N ASP A 56 -7.59 4.09 -17.71
CA ASP A 56 -8.61 5.00 -18.24
C ASP A 56 -9.40 5.74 -17.13
N GLY A 57 -9.05 5.51 -15.86
CA GLY A 57 -9.71 6.09 -14.70
C GLY A 57 -10.97 5.34 -14.24
N ARG A 58 -11.37 4.25 -14.92
CA ARG A 58 -12.52 3.45 -14.49
C ARG A 58 -12.19 2.68 -13.22
N ARG A 59 -13.14 2.63 -12.28
CA ARG A 59 -13.05 1.81 -11.07
C ARG A 59 -14.05 0.66 -11.11
N LYS A 60 -13.57 -0.56 -10.90
CA LYS A 60 -14.40 -1.75 -10.72
C LYS A 60 -14.33 -2.19 -9.26
N TYR A 61 -15.45 -2.12 -8.54
CA TYR A 61 -15.53 -2.56 -7.16
C TYR A 61 -15.63 -4.10 -7.08
N ALA A 62 -15.03 -4.68 -6.05
CA ALA A 62 -15.19 -6.08 -5.73
C ALA A 62 -16.63 -6.31 -5.26
N GLU A 63 -17.26 -7.35 -5.81
CA GLU A 63 -18.58 -7.78 -5.35
C GLU A 63 -18.42 -8.42 -3.96
N SER A 64 -19.20 -7.94 -2.98
CA SER A 64 -19.32 -8.61 -1.69
C SER A 64 -20.11 -9.90 -1.90
N ARG A 65 -19.48 -11.05 -1.68
CA ARG A 65 -20.16 -12.35 -1.59
C ARG A 65 -20.68 -12.60 -0.18
#